data_AF-A0A7Y5N2Y2-F1
#
_entry.id   AF-A0A7Y5N2Y2-F1
#
_cell.length_a   1.000
_cell.length_b   1.000
_cell.length_c   1.000
_cell.angle_alpha   90.00
_cell.angle_beta   90.00
_cell.angle_gamma   90.00
#
_symmetry.space_group_name_H-M   'P 1'
#
loop_
_entity.id
_entity.type
_entity.pdbx_description
1 polymer ?
#
loop_
_entity_poly.entity_id
_entity_poly.type
_entity_poly.pdbx_seq_one_letter_code
_entity_poly.pdbx_strand_id
1 'polypeptide(L)' 'MIRSTRPHPDDFDGARIKQLREDLNMTQENFAHEIGVTFATVNRWENGRTTPNKVAQKVLLLLERKLRKVKKDS' A
#
# COMPACT_ATOMS: atom_id res chain seq x y z
N MET A 1 2.37 7.40 -27.16
CA MET A 1 2.05 6.05 -26.63
C MET A 1 1.55 6.22 -25.19
N ILE A 2 0.24 6.37 -24.97
CA ILE A 2 -0.34 6.55 -23.63
C ILE A 2 -1.15 5.30 -23.33
N ARG A 3 -0.63 4.40 -22.49
CA ARG A 3 -1.44 3.32 -21.93
C ARG A 3 -2.19 3.90 -20.73
N SER A 4 -3.34 4.52 -20.98
CA SER A 4 -4.32 4.87 -19.95
C SER A 4 -5.00 3.58 -19.47
N THR A 5 -4.38 2.88 -18.52
CA THR A 5 -5.08 1.90 -17.70
C THR A 5 -6.02 2.67 -16.78
N ARG A 6 -7.33 2.45 -16.90
CA ARG A 6 -8.32 2.99 -15.98
C ARG A 6 -7.96 2.49 -14.57
N PRO A 7 -7.80 3.36 -13.56
CA PRO A 7 -7.54 2.91 -12.21
C PRO A 7 -8.72 2.05 -11.74
N HIS A 8 -8.46 0.81 -11.39
CA HIS A 8 -9.43 -0.08 -10.76
C HIS A 8 -9.62 0.38 -9.30
N PRO A 9 -10.82 0.27 -8.70
CA PRO A 9 -11.04 0.62 -7.29
C PRO A 9 -10.14 -0.15 -6.31
N ASP A 10 -9.63 -1.31 -6.73
CA ASP A 10 -8.68 -2.14 -5.97
C ASP A 10 -7.21 -1.76 -6.22
N ASP A 11 -6.93 -0.86 -7.17
CA ASP A 11 -5.57 -0.37 -7.40
C ASP A 11 -5.15 0.55 -6.25
N PHE A 12 -3.99 0.24 -5.70
CA PHE A 12 -3.34 1.09 -4.70
C PHE A 12 -2.46 2.11 -5.41
N ASP A 13 -2.78 3.39 -5.24
CA ASP A 13 -1.89 4.49 -5.61
C ASP A 13 -0.91 4.82 -4.46
N GLY A 14 0.10 5.63 -4.75
CA GLY A 14 1.13 5.99 -3.76
C GLY A 14 0.57 6.70 -2.53
N ALA A 15 -0.46 7.53 -2.71
CA ALA A 15 -1.09 8.28 -1.62
C ALA A 15 -1.82 7.34 -0.64
N ARG A 16 -2.62 6.39 -1.16
CA ARG A 16 -3.32 5.39 -0.34
C ARG A 16 -2.36 4.49 0.42
N ILE A 17 -1.25 4.09 -0.22
CA ILE A 17 -0.21 3.28 0.42
C ILE A 17 0.42 4.05 1.59
N LYS A 18 0.77 5.31 1.34
CA LYS A 18 1.34 6.20 2.38
C LYS A 18 0.37 6.38 3.54
N GLN A 19 -0.91 6.65 3.25
CA GLN A 19 -1.93 6.80 4.29
C GLN A 19 -2.11 5.52 5.11
N LEU A 20 -2.16 4.35 4.46
CA LEU A 20 -2.26 3.07 5.16
C LEU A 20 -1.07 2.84 6.11
N ARG A 21 0.15 3.19 5.68
CA ARG A 21 1.34 3.10 6.52
C ARG A 21 1.28 4.03 7.73
N GLU A 22 0.87 5.28 7.52
CA GLU A 22 0.74 6.29 8.58
C GLU A 22 -0.35 5.92 9.58
N ASP A 23 -1.49 5.39 9.11
CA ASP A 23 -2.56 4.89 9.97
C ASP A 23 -2.13 3.68 10.83
N LEU A 24 -1.18 2.88 10.33
CA LEU A 24 -0.56 1.78 11.07
C LEU A 24 0.61 2.25 11.94
N ASN A 25 0.96 3.54 11.90
CA ASN A 25 2.07 4.16 12.61
C ASN A 25 3.42 3.47 12.36
N MET A 26 3.67 3.05 11.11
CA MET A 26 4.87 2.32 10.69
C MET A 26 5.86 3.19 9.91
N THR A 27 7.16 2.89 10.06
CA THR A 27 8.19 3.39 9.14
C THR A 27 8.07 2.69 7.78
N GLN A 28 8.68 3.26 6.74
CA GLN A 28 8.72 2.63 5.43
C GLN A 28 9.44 1.29 5.47
N GLU A 29 10.48 1.11 6.30
CA GLU A 29 11.12 -0.20 6.48
C GLU A 29 10.14 -1.21 7.08
N ASN A 30 9.53 -0.90 8.24
CA ASN A 30 8.64 -1.83 8.94
C ASN A 30 7.45 -2.23 8.04
N PHE A 31 6.91 -1.27 7.30
CA PHE A 31 5.83 -1.51 6.36
C PHE A 31 6.26 -2.39 5.18
N ALA A 32 7.50 -2.20 4.68
CA ALA A 32 8.06 -3.06 3.65
C ALA A 32 8.26 -4.50 4.15
N HIS A 33 8.74 -4.66 5.38
CA HIS A 33 8.85 -5.96 6.04
C HIS A 33 7.50 -6.66 6.18
N GLU A 34 6.45 -5.94 6.59
CA GLU A 34 5.08 -6.49 6.71
C GLU A 34 4.52 -6.95 5.35
N ILE A 35 4.84 -6.23 4.26
CA ILE A 35 4.39 -6.58 2.91
C ILE A 35 5.28 -7.67 2.27
N GLY A 36 6.50 -7.86 2.76
CA GLY A 36 7.49 -8.77 2.17
C GLY A 36 8.20 -8.18 0.95
N VAL A 37 8.43 -6.86 0.94
CA VAL A 37 9.18 -6.15 -0.11
C VAL A 37 10.31 -5.33 0.48
N THR A 38 11.13 -4.70 -0.37
CA THR A 38 12.20 -3.82 0.09
C THR A 38 11.68 -2.41 0.40
N PHE A 39 12.36 -1.71 1.31
CA PHE A 39 12.13 -0.27 1.57
C PHE A 39 12.10 0.54 0.27
N ALA A 40 13.06 0.30 -0.65
CA ALA A 40 13.13 1.00 -1.92
C ALA A 40 11.88 0.80 -2.79
N THR A 41 11.21 -0.34 -2.67
CA THR A 41 9.96 -0.64 -3.38
C THR A 41 8.80 0.20 -2.82
N VAL A 42 8.64 0.22 -1.48
CA VAL A 42 7.65 1.08 -0.81
C VAL A 42 7.88 2.55 -1.13
N ASN A 43 9.14 3.02 -1.05
CA ASN A 43 9.49 4.39 -1.39
C ASN A 43 9.10 4.75 -2.84
N ARG A 44 9.30 3.85 -3.81
CA ARG A 44 8.89 4.09 -5.21
C ARG A 44 7.37 4.11 -5.36
N TRP A 45 6.65 3.26 -4.63
CA TRP A 45 5.19 3.26 -4.64
C TRP A 45 4.62 4.54 -4.05
N GLU A 46 5.06 4.95 -2.86
CA GLU A 46 4.58 6.17 -2.18
C GLU A 46 4.86 7.44 -2.99
N ASN A 47 5.96 7.47 -3.76
CA ASN A 47 6.29 8.57 -4.66
C ASN A 47 5.66 8.43 -6.06
N GLY A 48 4.79 7.46 -6.30
CA GLY A 48 4.09 7.27 -7.58
C GLY A 48 5.00 6.84 -8.75
N ARG A 49 6.24 6.43 -8.48
CA ARG A 49 7.20 6.01 -9.53
C ARG A 49 6.87 4.65 -10.13
N THR A 50 6.21 3.80 -9.35
CA THR A 50 5.77 2.46 -9.77
C THR A 50 4.49 2.10 -9.01
N THR A 51 3.71 1.15 -9.52
CA THR A 51 2.52 0.61 -8.83
C THR A 51 2.81 -0.76 -8.22
N PRO A 52 2.15 -1.13 -7.11
CA PRO A 52 2.26 -2.49 -6.57
C PRO A 52 1.74 -3.53 -7.56
N ASN A 53 2.38 -4.69 -7.58
CA ASN A 53 1.89 -5.83 -8.35
C ASN A 53 0.67 -6.47 -7.66
N LYS A 54 -0.01 -7.40 -8.36
CA LYS A 54 -1.22 -8.05 -7.83
C LYS A 54 -1.04 -8.77 -6.49
N VAL A 55 0.15 -9.28 -6.19
CA VAL A 55 0.44 -9.96 -4.91
C VAL A 55 0.53 -8.92 -3.80
N ALA A 56 1.31 -7.86 -4.00
CA ALA A 56 1.42 -6.76 -3.05
C ALA A 56 0.07 -6.07 -2.79
N GLN A 57 -0.75 -5.86 -3.84
CA GLN A 57 -2.11 -5.30 -3.69
C GLN A 57 -2.99 -6.16 -2.77
N LYS A 58 -2.90 -7.50 -2.85
CA LYS A 58 -3.65 -8.38 -1.94
C LYS A 58 -3.19 -8.20 -0.48
N VAL A 59 -1.89 -8.09 -0.25
CA VAL A 59 -1.35 -7.87 1.11
C VAL A 59 -1.79 -6.51 1.66
N LEU A 60 -1.69 -5.45 0.86
CA LEU A 60 -2.16 -4.10 1.21
C LEU A 60 -3.66 -4.10 1.57
N LEU A 61 -4.49 -4.80 0.79
CA LEU A 61 -5.92 -4.96 1.07
C LEU A 61 -6.17 -5.67 2.41
N LEU A 62 -5.40 -6.71 2.72
CA LEU A 62 -5.50 -7.43 4.00
C LEU A 62 -5.12 -6.52 5.18
N LEU A 63 -4.05 -5.74 5.05
CA LEU A 63 -3.63 -4.77 6.06
C LEU A 63 -4.69 -3.69 6.29
N GLU A 64 -5.26 -3.14 5.23
CA GLU A 64 -6.34 -2.15 5.32
C GLU A 64 -7.60 -2.73 5.99
N ARG A 65 -7.94 -3.99 5.70
CA ARG A 65 -9.03 -4.71 6.37
C ARG A 65 -8.74 -4.94 7.86
N LYS A 66 -7.50 -5.31 8.21
CA LYS A 66 -7.07 -5.50 9.60
C LYS A 66 -7.19 -4.19 10.38
N LEU A 67 -6.70 -3.08 9.81
CA LEU A 67 -6.81 -1.74 10.39
C LEU A 67 -8.27 -1.34 10.65
N ARG A 68 -9.18 -1.58 9.70
CA ARG A 68 -10.61 -1.29 9.87
C ARG A 68 -11.25 -2.06 11.02
N LYS A 69 -10.82 -3.30 11.28
CA LYS A 69 -11.31 -4.07 12.44
C LYS A 69 -10.83 -3.46 13.75
N VAL A 70 -9.53 -3.15 13.85
CA VAL A 70 -8.94 -2.54 15.05
C VAL A 70 -9.64 -1.22 15.41
N LYS A 71 -9.90 -0.34 14.44
CA LYS A 71 -10.62 0.93 14.65
C LYS A 71 -12.09 0.77 15.04
N LYS A 72 -12.72 -0.39 14.78
CA LYS A 72 -14.12 -0.66 15.13
C LYS A 72 -14.27 -1.20 16.55
N ASP A 73 -13.23 -1.84 17.05
CA ASP A 73 -13.20 -2.49 18.37
C ASP A 73 -12.61 -1.57 19.47
N SER A 74 -12.17 -0.35 19.10
CA SER A 74 -11.68 0.71 20.01
C SER A 74 -12.66 1.87 20.08
#